data_AF-A0A972QT16-F1
#
_entry.id   AF-A0A972QT16-F1
#
_cell.length_a   1.000
_cell.length_b   1.000
_cell.length_c   1.000
_cell.angle_alpha   90.00
_cell.angle_beta   90.00
_cell.angle_gamma   90.00
#
_symmetry.space_group_name_H-M   'P 1'
#
loop_
_entity.id
_entity.type
_entity.pdbx_description
1 polymer ?
#
loop_
_entity_poly.entity_id
_entity_poly.type
_entity_poly.pdbx_seq_one_letter_code
_entity_poly.pdbx_strand_id
1 'polypeptide(L)' 'MWQDPIVDEVRKARDEYAKQLNYDLRAIYQDIKEQETKAGRKTVSFPAKHTKPLEV' A
#
# COMPACT_ATOMS: atom_id res chain seq x y z
N MET A 1 -25.36 1.70 5.12
CA MET A 1 -23.97 1.43 4.71
C MET A 1 -23.16 1.35 5.99
N TRP A 2 -22.61 0.17 6.32
CA TRP A 2 -21.87 0.00 7.59
C TRP A 2 -20.48 0.63 7.41
N GLN A 3 -20.14 1.61 8.25
CA GLN A 3 -18.79 2.14 8.37
C GLN A 3 -18.09 1.38 9.50
N ASP A 4 -17.02 0.67 9.13
CA ASP A 4 -16.20 -0.04 10.08
C ASP A 4 -15.25 0.96 10.76
N PRO A 5 -15.30 1.11 12.10
CA PRO A 5 -14.47 2.07 12.82
C PRO A 5 -12.96 1.86 12.59
N ILE A 6 -12.51 0.62 12.39
CA ILE A 6 -11.10 0.30 12.15
C ILE A 6 -10.68 0.83 10.77
N VAL A 7 -11.54 0.67 9.77
CA VAL A 7 -11.27 1.15 8.41
C VAL A 7 -11.19 2.69 8.38
N ASP A 8 -12.05 3.36 9.13
CA ASP A 8 -12.03 4.82 9.19
C ASP A 8 -10.79 5.37 9.90
N GLU A 9 -10.28 4.70 10.94
CA GLU A 9 -8.99 5.04 11.56
C GLU A 9 -7.82 4.88 10.58
N VAL A 10 -7.76 3.75 9.86
CA VAL A 10 -6.72 3.50 8.85
C VAL A 10 -6.75 4.56 7.75
N ARG A 11 -7.96 4.97 7.31
CA ARG A 11 -8.12 6.03 6.30
C ARG A 11 -7.62 7.38 6.80
N LYS A 12 -7.95 7.76 8.03
CA LYS A 12 -7.46 9.01 8.64
C LYS A 12 -5.93 9.04 8.72
N ALA A 13 -5.32 7.96 9.22
CA ALA A 13 -3.87 7.86 9.28
C ALA A 13 -3.21 7.97 7.89
N ARG A 14 -3.80 7.33 6.87
CA ARG A 14 -3.32 7.43 5.49
C ARG A 14 -3.43 8.86 4.93
N ASP A 15 -4.52 9.55 5.22
CA ASP A 15 -4.75 10.92 4.76
C ASP A 15 -3.80 11.92 5.42
N GLU A 16 -3.54 11.77 6.72
CA GLU A 16 -2.54 12.60 7.42
C GLU A 16 -1.13 12.40 6.85
N TYR A 17 -0.74 11.16 6.60
CA TYR A 17 0.53 10.84 5.95
C TYR A 17 0.62 11.42 4.53
N ALA A 18 -0.45 11.30 3.74
CA ALA A 18 -0.49 11.89 2.40
C ALA A 18 -0.41 13.43 2.43
N LYS A 19 -1.03 14.10 3.42
CA LYS A 19 -0.90 15.55 3.62
C LYS A 19 0.53 15.99 3.86
N GLN A 20 1.28 15.25 4.68
CA GLN A 20 2.69 15.54 4.95
C GLN A 20 3.54 15.52 3.68
N LEU A 21 3.13 14.71 2.69
CA LEU A 21 3.79 14.57 1.39
C LEU A 21 3.08 15.36 0.29
N ASN A 22 2.23 16.33 0.64
CA ASN A 22 1.45 17.17 -0.29
C ASN A 22 0.61 16.37 -1.29
N TYR A 23 0.20 15.16 -0.93
CA TYR A 23 -0.50 14.20 -1.79
C TYR A 23 0.28 13.84 -3.07
N ASP A 24 1.60 14.04 -3.09
CA ASP A 24 2.43 13.61 -4.21
C ASP A 24 2.64 12.09 -4.16
N LEU A 25 2.02 11.40 -5.11
CA LEU A 25 2.13 9.96 -5.28
C LEU A 25 3.58 9.50 -5.45
N ARG A 26 4.43 10.30 -6.10
CA ARG A 26 5.85 9.95 -6.29
C ARG A 26 6.61 10.05 -4.99
N ALA A 27 6.37 11.09 -4.20
CA ALA A 27 6.99 11.27 -2.88
C ALA A 27 6.59 10.14 -1.92
N ILE A 28 5.29 9.78 -1.89
CA ILE A 28 4.78 8.65 -1.10
C ILE A 28 5.46 7.34 -1.51
N TYR A 29 5.55 7.07 -2.82
CA TYR A 29 6.21 5.87 -3.31
C TYR A 29 7.69 5.82 -2.90
N GLN A 30 8.40 6.94 -3.03
CA GLN A 30 9.82 7.01 -2.67
C GLN A 30 10.04 6.77 -1.18
N ASP A 31 9.26 7.40 -0.30
CA ASP A 31 9.39 7.22 1.15
C ASP A 31 9.12 5.76 1.56
N ILE A 32 8.06 5.14 1.04
CA ILE A 32 7.77 3.72 1.28
C ILE A 32 8.94 2.85 0.78
N LYS A 33 9.49 3.15 -0.40
CA LYS A 33 10.61 2.39 -0.96
C LYS A 33 11.88 2.51 -0.11
N GLU A 34 12.15 3.70 0.44
CA GLU A 34 13.25 3.90 1.38
C GLU A 34 13.04 3.14 2.70
N GLN A 35 11.82 3.10 3.22
CA GLN A 35 11.51 2.31 4.40
C GLN A 35 11.69 0.80 4.14
N GLU A 36 11.30 0.31 2.96
CA GLU A 36 11.54 -1.08 2.56
C GLU A 36 13.03 -1.43 2.52
N THR A 37 13.88 -0.57 1.95
CA THR A 37 15.32 -0.82 1.87
C THR A 37 15.97 -0.78 3.26
N LYS A 38 15.57 0.17 4.11
CA LYS A 38 16.04 0.27 5.51
C LYS A 38 15.64 -0.94 6.37
N ALA A 39 14.48 -1.54 6.10
CA ALA A 39 14.01 -2.72 6.84
C ALA A 39 14.89 -3.96 6.61
N GLY A 40 15.77 -3.98 5.60
CA GLY A 40 16.73 -5.06 5.36
C GLY A 40 16.11 -6.42 5.02
N ARG A 41 14.80 -6.47 4.74
CA ARG A 41 14.08 -7.71 4.39
C ARG A 41 14.35 -8.07 2.94
N LYS A 42 14.60 -9.35 2.67
CA LYS A 42 14.80 -9.84 1.31
C LYS A 42 13.47 -9.85 0.56
N THR A 43 13.33 -9.00 -0.46
CA THR A 43 12.22 -9.07 -1.40
C THR A 43 12.37 -10.33 -2.26
N VAL A 44 11.32 -11.15 -2.36
CA VAL A 44 11.27 -12.32 -3.23
C VAL A 44 10.10 -12.19 -4.21
N SER A 45 10.33 -12.59 -5.46
CA SER A 45 9.27 -12.66 -6.47
C SER A 45 8.76 -14.09 -6.54
N PHE A 46 7.45 -14.27 -6.42
CA PHE A 46 6.80 -15.55 -6.65
C PHE A 46 6.36 -15.66 -8.13
N PRO A 47 6.29 -16.88 -8.69
CA PRO A 47 5.70 -17.07 -10.02
C PRO A 47 4.23 -16.64 -10.01
N ALA A 48 3.72 -16.24 -11.18
CA ALA A 48 2.32 -15.88 -11.33
C ALA A 48 1.41 -17.03 -10.87
N LYS A 49 0.32 -16.70 -10.15
CA LYS A 49 -0.67 -17.71 -9.76
C LYS A 49 -1.34 -18.26 -11.02
N HIS A 50 -1.46 -19.58 -11.11
CA HIS A 50 -2.27 -20.21 -12.15
C HIS A 50 -3.75 -19.92 -11.87
N THR A 51 -4.31 -18.94 -12.57
CA THR A 51 -5.76 -18.71 -12.59
C THR A 51 -6.39 -19.63 -13.62
N LYS A 52 -7.45 -20.35 -13.26
CA LYS A 52 -8.29 -21.03 -14.26
C LYS A 52 -8.81 -19.96 -15.24
N PRO A 53 -8.88 -20.25 -16.56
CA PRO A 53 -9.53 -19.35 -17.50
C PRO A 53 -10.94 -19.02 -17.00
N LEU A 54 -11.33 -17.76 -17.10
CA LEU A 54 -12.72 -17.36 -16.87
C LEU A 54 -13.55 -18.03 -17.97
N GLU A 55 -14.47 -18.93 -17.59
CA GLU A 55 -15.51 -19.41 -18.51
C GLU A 55 -16.45 -18.22 -18.76
N VAL A 56 -16.41 -17.70 -19.99
CA VAL A 56 -17.25 -16.58 -20.46
C VAL A 56 -18.35 -17.13 -21.36
#